data_AF-A0A1K2IU50-F1
#
_entry.id   AF-A0A1K2IU50-F1
#
_cell.length_a   1.000
_cell.length_b   1.000
_cell.length_c   1.000
_cell.angle_alpha   90.00
_cell.angle_beta   90.00
_cell.angle_gamma   90.00
#
_symmetry.space_group_name_H-M   'P 1'
#
loop_
_entity.id
_entity.type
_entity.pdbx_description
1 polymer ?
#
loop_
_entity_poly.entity_id
_entity_poly.type
_entity_poly.pdbx_seq_one_letter_code
_entity_poly.pdbx_strand_id
1 'polypeptide(L)'
;MKISSILLVVNTLLLVVIWAFTGMKYAGLPDIIPTHFNFQGNVDGESRKAAIWALPCIATFISVLFAGLSREPNSTLLNVPKSFRNKKTLELYLYSIQFPVMLLFLDIIIESICIAEGRQAKLSELIFFIVGLLFAVIGVGLVKSIQEGIRSKVNH
;
A
#
# COMPACT_ATOMS: atom_id res chain seq x y z
N MET A 1 23.54 -0.59 4.54
CA MET A 1 22.40 0.32 4.28
C MET A 1 21.38 0.18 5.40
N LYS A 2 20.71 1.27 5.82
CA LYS A 2 19.64 1.18 6.82
C LYS A 2 18.41 0.49 6.19
N ILE A 3 17.72 -0.39 6.91
CA ILE A 3 16.56 -1.16 6.40
C ILE A 3 15.48 -0.23 5.84
N SER A 4 15.20 0.91 6.50
CA SER A 4 14.23 1.90 6.02
C SER A 4 14.59 2.46 4.64
N SER A 5 15.87 2.64 4.34
CA SER A 5 16.33 3.09 3.02
C SER A 5 16.12 2.04 1.94
N ILE A 6 16.32 0.76 2.27
CA ILE A 6 16.04 -0.35 1.35
C ILE A 6 14.54 -0.38 1.04
N LEU A 7 13.69 -0.31 2.08
CA LEU A 7 12.24 -0.27 1.90
C LEU A 7 11.79 0.93 1.07
N LEU A 8 12.37 2.11 1.27
CA LEU A 8 12.07 3.29 0.46
C LEU A 8 12.38 3.05 -1.03
N VAL A 9 13.55 2.48 -1.34
CA VAL A 9 13.93 2.16 -2.72
C VAL A 9 12.98 1.12 -3.31
N VAL A 10 12.69 0.04 -2.59
CA VAL A 10 11.77 -1.02 -3.05
C VAL A 10 10.37 -0.46 -3.31
N ASN A 11 9.83 0.34 -2.39
CA ASN A 11 8.52 0.98 -2.57
C ASN A 11 8.51 1.94 -3.77
N THR A 12 9.59 2.68 -3.98
CA THR A 12 9.71 3.60 -5.13
C THR A 12 9.75 2.81 -6.45
N LEU A 13 10.49 1.71 -6.50
CA LEU A 13 10.53 0.82 -7.66
C LEU A 13 9.16 0.18 -7.94
N LEU A 14 8.46 -0.28 -6.90
CA LEU A 14 7.09 -0.79 -7.03
C LEU A 14 6.14 0.27 -7.59
N LEU A 15 6.25 1.52 -7.13
CA LEU A 15 5.44 2.61 -7.67
C LEU A 15 5.72 2.85 -9.16
N VAL A 16 7.00 2.82 -9.57
CA VAL A 16 7.38 2.93 -11.00
C VAL A 16 6.80 1.77 -11.79
N VAL A 17 6.88 0.54 -11.28
CA VAL A 17 6.30 -0.66 -11.91
C VAL A 17 4.79 -0.53 -12.05
N ILE A 18 4.08 -0.06 -11.01
CA ILE A 18 2.63 0.19 -11.04
C ILE A 18 2.28 1.15 -12.18
N TRP A 19 2.93 2.31 -12.26
CA TRP A 19 2.69 3.29 -13.33
C TRP A 19 3.02 2.72 -14.72
N ALA A 20 4.19 2.11 -14.86
CA ALA A 20 4.64 1.56 -16.15
C ALA A 20 3.70 0.45 -16.64
N PHE A 21 3.34 -0.48 -15.76
CA PHE A 21 2.47 -1.60 -16.09
C PHE A 21 1.06 -1.13 -16.47
N THR A 22 0.45 -0.24 -15.67
CA THR A 22 -0.85 0.35 -16.02
C THR A 22 -0.79 1.06 -17.37
N GLY A 23 0.23 1.89 -17.61
CA GLY A 23 0.37 2.62 -18.87
C GLY A 23 0.59 1.72 -20.08
N MET A 24 1.41 0.68 -19.96
CA MET A 24 1.64 -0.30 -21.02
C MET A 24 0.38 -1.08 -21.40
N LYS A 25 -0.48 -1.38 -20.43
CA LYS A 25 -1.70 -2.18 -20.65
C LYS A 25 -2.92 -1.36 -21.05
N TYR A 26 -2.97 -0.09 -20.67
CA TYR A 26 -4.16 0.75 -20.81
C TYR A 26 -4.79 0.77 -22.20
N ALA A 27 -3.97 0.90 -23.25
CA ALA A 27 -4.47 1.01 -24.63
C ALA A 27 -5.19 -0.26 -25.11
N GLY A 28 -4.81 -1.44 -24.58
CA GLY A 28 -5.40 -2.72 -24.95
C GLY A 28 -6.64 -3.11 -24.13
N LEU A 29 -7.03 -2.29 -23.15
CA LEU A 29 -8.17 -2.62 -22.29
C LEU A 29 -9.51 -2.37 -23.02
N PRO A 30 -10.51 -3.25 -22.79
CA PRO A 30 -11.88 -3.00 -23.20
C PRO A 30 -12.42 -1.74 -22.52
N ASP A 31 -13.45 -1.12 -23.09
CA ASP A 31 -13.97 0.14 -22.56
C ASP A 31 -14.54 0.03 -21.15
N ILE A 32 -15.01 -1.16 -20.77
CA ILE A 32 -15.48 -1.51 -19.43
C ILE A 32 -14.54 -2.55 -18.82
N ILE A 33 -14.13 -2.32 -17.57
CA ILE A 33 -13.26 -3.20 -16.78
C ILE A 33 -13.87 -3.43 -15.40
N PRO A 34 -13.53 -4.54 -14.72
CA PRO A 34 -13.89 -4.74 -13.32
C PRO A 34 -13.18 -3.71 -12.43
N THR A 35 -13.90 -3.21 -11.43
CA THR A 35 -13.39 -2.24 -10.44
C THR A 35 -13.75 -2.58 -9.01
N HIS A 36 -14.75 -3.43 -8.80
CA HIS A 36 -15.12 -3.95 -7.49
C HIS A 36 -15.25 -5.47 -7.53
N PHE A 37 -14.92 -6.08 -6.39
CA PHE A 37 -14.95 -7.52 -6.20
C PHE A 37 -15.55 -7.83 -4.83
N ASN A 38 -16.40 -8.85 -4.77
CA ASN A 38 -16.95 -9.33 -3.52
C ASN A 38 -15.96 -10.20 -2.73
N PHE A 39 -16.34 -10.66 -1.54
CA PHE A 39 -15.50 -11.49 -0.68
C PHE A 39 -15.11 -12.85 -1.28
N GLN A 40 -15.80 -13.33 -2.31
CA GLN A 40 -15.43 -14.54 -3.04
C GLN A 40 -14.47 -14.25 -4.21
N GLY A 41 -14.09 -12.98 -4.41
CA GLY A 41 -13.23 -12.51 -5.49
C GLY A 41 -13.96 -12.30 -6.82
N ASN A 42 -15.28 -12.49 -6.88
CA ASN A 42 -16.05 -12.31 -8.11
C ASN A 42 -16.30 -10.83 -8.37
N VAL A 43 -16.31 -10.44 -9.65
CA VAL A 43 -16.67 -9.08 -10.08
C VAL A 43 -18.09 -8.77 -9.61
N ASP A 44 -18.25 -7.70 -8.84
CA ASP A 44 -19.56 -7.17 -8.41
C ASP A 44 -19.76 -5.69 -8.77
N GLY A 45 -18.77 -5.08 -9.41
CA GLY A 45 -18.89 -3.74 -10.00
C GLY A 45 -17.84 -3.48 -11.08
N GLU A 46 -18.25 -2.72 -12.09
CA GLU A 46 -17.46 -2.41 -13.28
C GLU A 46 -17.48 -0.89 -13.56
N SER A 47 -16.49 -0.41 -14.30
CA SER A 47 -16.43 0.99 -14.72
C SER A 47 -15.70 1.17 -16.04
N ARG A 48 -15.66 2.40 -16.55
CA ARG A 48 -14.85 2.74 -17.72
C ARG A 48 -13.37 2.47 -17.45
N LYS A 49 -12.62 1.99 -18.43
CA LYS A 49 -11.18 1.66 -18.29
C LYS A 49 -10.32 2.76 -17.70
N ALA A 50 -10.69 4.03 -17.87
CA ALA A 50 -10.01 5.16 -17.24
C ALA A 50 -9.94 5.07 -15.70
N ALA A 51 -10.87 4.35 -15.06
CA ALA A 51 -10.87 4.13 -13.62
C ALA A 51 -9.61 3.41 -13.12
N ILE A 52 -8.92 2.62 -13.96
CA ILE A 52 -7.69 1.94 -13.57
C ILE A 52 -6.57 2.89 -13.12
N TRP A 53 -6.59 4.14 -13.59
CA TRP A 53 -5.62 5.17 -13.22
C TRP A 53 -5.80 5.68 -11.78
N ALA A 54 -6.93 5.39 -11.13
CA ALA A 54 -7.12 5.77 -9.73
C ALA A 54 -6.09 5.10 -8.81
N LEU A 55 -5.77 3.82 -9.05
CA LEU A 55 -4.83 3.05 -8.22
C LEU A 55 -3.39 3.62 -8.25
N PRO A 56 -2.73 3.87 -9.41
CA PRO A 56 -1.41 4.51 -9.44
C PRO A 56 -1.42 5.93 -8.83
N CYS A 57 -2.51 6.69 -8.99
CA CYS A 57 -2.66 8.00 -8.35
C CYS A 57 -2.72 7.91 -6.82
N ILE A 58 -3.52 6.99 -6.28
CA ILE A 58 -3.60 6.74 -4.83
C ILE A 58 -2.27 6.21 -4.29
N ALA A 59 -1.61 5.30 -5.02
CA ALA A 59 -0.28 4.80 -4.69
C ALA A 59 0.76 5.94 -4.58
N THR A 60 0.71 6.88 -5.52
CA THR A 60 1.57 8.08 -5.53
C THR A 60 1.27 8.96 -4.33
N PHE A 61 -0.02 9.23 -4.08
CA PHE A 61 -0.45 10.03 -2.93
C PHE A 61 0.04 9.44 -1.61
N ILE A 62 -0.14 8.13 -1.39
CA ILE A 62 0.35 7.44 -0.18
C ILE A 62 1.88 7.53 -0.07
N SER A 63 2.59 7.32 -1.17
CA SER A 63 4.05 7.39 -1.20
C SER A 63 4.57 8.77 -0.82
N VAL A 64 3.97 9.83 -1.38
CA VAL A 64 4.32 11.23 -1.05
C VAL A 64 3.94 11.56 0.39
N LEU A 65 2.75 11.14 0.84
CA LEU A 65 2.29 11.36 2.21
C LEU A 65 3.25 10.73 3.20
N PHE A 66 3.66 9.48 3.02
CA PHE A 66 4.55 8.78 3.95
C PHE A 66 5.97 9.34 3.91
N ALA A 67 6.47 9.70 2.73
CA ALA A 67 7.74 10.42 2.61
C ALA A 67 7.71 11.76 3.37
N GLY A 68 6.62 12.51 3.27
CA GLY A 68 6.40 13.76 4.02
C GLY A 68 6.32 13.54 5.53
N LEU A 69 5.47 12.62 5.99
CA LEU A 69 5.30 12.31 7.41
C LEU A 69 6.58 11.78 8.07
N SER A 70 7.41 11.03 7.34
CA SER A 70 8.70 10.55 7.85
C SER A 70 9.71 11.68 8.09
N ARG A 71 9.57 12.80 7.38
CA ARG A 71 10.40 14.00 7.52
C ARG A 71 9.88 14.98 8.56
N GLU A 72 8.60 14.88 8.91
CA GLU A 72 7.91 15.74 9.89
C GLU A 72 7.39 14.94 11.10
N PRO A 73 8.27 14.47 12.01
CA PRO A 73 7.84 13.62 13.12
C PRO A 73 6.90 14.31 14.12
N ASN A 74 6.79 15.63 14.09
CA ASN A 74 5.87 16.38 14.93
C ASN A 74 4.47 16.56 14.32
N SER A 75 4.22 16.03 13.11
CA SER A 75 2.94 16.14 12.42
C SER A 75 1.77 15.62 13.27
N THR A 76 0.65 16.35 13.24
CA THR A 76 -0.60 15.97 13.90
C THR A 76 -1.29 14.78 13.21
N LEU A 77 -0.93 14.49 11.95
CA LEU A 77 -1.46 13.35 11.19
C LEU A 77 -0.89 12.00 11.65
N LEU A 78 0.18 12.00 12.45
CA LEU A 78 0.76 10.78 13.00
C LEU A 78 -0.06 10.30 14.21
N ASN A 79 -0.74 9.16 14.06
CA ASN A 79 -1.50 8.54 15.15
C ASN A 79 -0.65 7.56 15.99
N VAL A 80 0.49 8.04 16.48
CA VAL A 80 1.41 7.29 17.36
C VAL A 80 1.96 8.21 18.46
N PRO A 81 2.34 7.70 19.65
CA PRO A 81 2.90 8.50 20.73
C PRO A 81 4.17 9.23 20.32
N LYS A 82 4.43 10.42 20.87
CA LYS A 82 5.63 11.21 20.55
C LYS A 82 6.94 10.44 20.77
N SER A 83 6.99 9.56 21.77
CA SER A 83 8.16 8.69 22.04
C SER A 83 8.49 7.74 20.87
N PHE A 84 7.49 7.36 20.07
CA PHE A 84 7.67 6.50 18.90
C PHE A 84 8.11 7.29 17.64
N ARG A 85 8.03 8.62 17.66
CA ARG A 85 8.27 9.50 16.50
C ARG A 85 9.73 9.90 16.33
N ASN A 86 10.68 9.06 16.72
CA ASN A 86 12.05 9.28 16.29
C ASN A 86 12.17 8.93 14.80
N LYS A 87 13.00 9.67 14.06
CA LYS A 87 13.11 9.57 12.60
C LYS A 87 13.33 8.14 12.10
N LYS A 88 14.23 7.38 12.75
CA LYS A 88 14.58 6.02 12.32
C LYS A 88 13.40 5.05 12.48
N THR A 89 12.74 5.07 13.64
CA THR A 89 11.59 4.20 13.92
C THR A 89 10.41 4.57 13.03
N LEU A 90 10.14 5.86 12.86
CA LEU A 90 9.03 6.34 12.05
C LEU A 90 9.20 6.00 10.56
N GLU A 91 10.39 6.25 9.98
CA GLU A 91 10.71 5.84 8.62
C GLU A 91 10.52 4.34 8.42
N LEU A 92 11.05 3.52 9.34
CA LEU A 92 10.92 2.07 9.26
C LEU A 92 9.44 1.64 9.31
N TYR A 93 8.66 2.20 10.23
CA TYR A 93 7.25 1.87 10.38
C TYR A 93 6.43 2.24 9.14
N LEU A 94 6.54 3.49 8.66
CA LEU A 94 5.76 3.97 7.52
C LEU A 94 6.13 3.21 6.23
N TYR A 95 7.41 3.03 5.93
CA TYR A 95 7.83 2.30 4.73
C TYR A 95 7.56 0.79 4.81
N SER A 96 7.46 0.23 6.03
CA SER A 96 7.00 -1.16 6.19
C SER A 96 5.51 -1.29 5.89
N ILE A 97 4.67 -0.32 6.26
CA ILE A 97 3.24 -0.30 5.89
C ILE A 97 3.07 -0.07 4.38
N GLN A 98 3.86 0.82 3.80
CA GLN A 98 3.76 1.13 2.37
C GLN A 98 4.01 -0.09 1.49
N PHE A 99 4.93 -0.98 1.88
CA PHE A 99 5.31 -2.14 1.09
C PHE A 99 4.13 -3.07 0.73
N PRO A 100 3.38 -3.65 1.69
CA PRO A 100 2.21 -4.45 1.37
C PRO A 100 1.08 -3.64 0.70
N VAL A 101 0.97 -2.33 0.93
CA VAL A 101 0.02 -1.47 0.19
C VAL A 101 0.38 -1.38 -1.29
N MET A 102 1.67 -1.22 -1.62
CA MET A 102 2.13 -1.22 -3.01
C MET A 102 1.95 -2.58 -3.67
N LEU A 103 2.21 -3.68 -2.96
CA LEU A 103 1.93 -5.03 -3.45
C LEU A 103 0.43 -5.20 -3.74
N LEU A 104 -0.43 -4.75 -2.83
CA LEU A 104 -1.88 -4.84 -2.99
C LEU A 104 -2.37 -4.07 -4.23
N PHE A 105 -1.87 -2.85 -4.45
CA PHE A 105 -2.25 -2.08 -5.64
C PHE A 105 -1.74 -2.72 -6.94
N LEU A 106 -0.50 -3.21 -6.95
CA LEU A 106 0.05 -3.90 -8.11
C LEU A 106 -0.76 -5.16 -8.43
N ASP A 107 -1.07 -5.96 -7.41
CA ASP A 107 -1.87 -7.19 -7.51
C ASP A 107 -3.27 -6.91 -8.07
N ILE A 108 -4.01 -5.96 -7.48
CA ILE A 108 -5.34 -5.57 -7.96
C ILE A 108 -5.29 -5.09 -9.41
N ILE A 109 -4.27 -4.31 -9.80
CA ILE A 109 -4.11 -3.86 -11.19
C ILE A 109 -3.89 -5.06 -12.12
N ILE A 110 -2.96 -5.96 -11.79
CA ILE A 110 -2.67 -7.15 -12.58
C ILE A 110 -3.93 -8.00 -12.74
N GLU A 111 -4.62 -8.28 -11.65
CA GLU A 111 -5.78 -9.16 -11.66
C GLU A 111 -6.98 -8.55 -12.37
N SER A 112 -7.24 -7.26 -12.17
CA SER A 112 -8.31 -6.54 -12.89
C SER A 112 -8.06 -6.57 -14.40
N ILE A 113 -6.81 -6.40 -14.83
CA ILE A 113 -6.42 -6.48 -16.24
C ILE A 113 -6.57 -7.92 -16.77
N CYS A 114 -6.13 -8.93 -16.02
CA CYS A 114 -6.31 -10.34 -16.41
C CYS A 114 -7.79 -10.72 -16.56
N ILE A 115 -8.66 -10.22 -15.68
CA ILE A 115 -10.11 -10.45 -15.75
C ILE A 115 -10.71 -9.71 -16.95
N ALA A 116 -10.33 -8.45 -17.17
CA ALA A 116 -10.77 -7.68 -18.33
C ALA A 116 -10.36 -8.32 -19.68
N GLU A 117 -9.18 -8.96 -19.72
CA GLU A 117 -8.68 -9.68 -20.89
C GLU A 117 -9.24 -11.13 -20.98
N GLY A 118 -10.13 -11.54 -20.08
CA GLY A 118 -10.76 -12.86 -20.08
C GLY A 118 -9.83 -14.01 -19.70
N ARG A 119 -8.65 -13.73 -19.12
CA ARG A 119 -7.68 -14.76 -18.71
C ARG A 119 -8.05 -15.46 -17.40
N GLN A 120 -8.89 -14.84 -16.58
CA GLN A 120 -9.39 -15.43 -15.34
C GLN A 120 -10.78 -14.87 -15.01
N ALA A 121 -11.57 -15.61 -14.24
CA ALA A 121 -12.96 -15.24 -13.93
C ALA A 121 -13.12 -14.42 -12.63
N LYS A 122 -12.13 -14.47 -11.73
CA LYS A 122 -12.19 -13.87 -10.39
C LYS A 122 -10.78 -13.57 -9.88
N LEU A 123 -10.71 -12.83 -8.77
CA LEU A 123 -9.45 -12.58 -8.07
C LEU A 123 -8.80 -13.88 -7.55
N SER A 124 -7.47 -13.87 -7.46
CA SER A 124 -6.69 -14.93 -6.82
C SER A 124 -6.83 -14.85 -5.29
N GLU A 125 -6.51 -15.95 -4.62
CA GLU A 125 -6.39 -15.97 -3.15
C GLU A 125 -5.18 -15.18 -2.64
N LEU A 126 -4.26 -14.77 -3.55
CA LEU A 126 -3.07 -13.97 -3.22
C LEU A 126 -3.42 -12.69 -2.45
N ILE A 127 -4.55 -12.05 -2.78
CA ILE A 127 -5.04 -10.85 -2.10
C ILE A 127 -5.18 -11.06 -0.58
N PHE A 128 -5.62 -12.24 -0.13
CA PHE A 128 -5.78 -12.53 1.30
C PHE A 128 -4.44 -12.61 2.03
N PHE A 129 -3.40 -13.14 1.38
CA PHE A 129 -2.05 -13.18 1.95
C PHE A 129 -1.44 -11.78 2.03
N ILE A 130 -1.65 -10.93 1.01
CA ILE A 130 -1.16 -9.55 1.01
C ILE A 130 -1.89 -8.72 2.08
N VAL A 131 -3.21 -8.86 2.20
CA VAL A 131 -4.02 -8.21 3.24
C VAL A 131 -3.61 -8.72 4.63
N GLY A 132 -3.38 -10.01 4.80
CA GLY A 132 -2.86 -10.60 6.03
C GLY A 132 -1.49 -10.02 6.42
N LEU A 133 -0.58 -9.88 5.45
CA LEU A 133 0.72 -9.23 5.65
C LEU A 133 0.56 -7.76 6.07
N LEU A 134 -0.34 -7.00 5.43
CA LEU A 134 -0.63 -5.63 5.79
C LEU A 134 -1.08 -5.52 7.25
N PHE A 135 -2.04 -6.34 7.65
CA PHE A 135 -2.52 -6.37 9.05
C PHE A 135 -1.42 -6.78 10.03
N ALA A 136 -0.58 -7.76 9.68
CA ALA A 136 0.54 -8.17 10.52
C ALA A 136 1.54 -7.02 10.74
N VAL A 137 1.91 -6.29 9.68
CA VAL A 137 2.83 -5.15 9.77
C VAL A 137 2.23 -4.02 10.61
N ILE A 138 0.96 -3.67 10.38
CA ILE A 138 0.27 -2.65 11.17
C ILE A 138 0.20 -3.07 12.64
N GLY A 139 -0.20 -4.31 12.91
CA GLY A 139 -0.33 -4.86 14.27
C GLY A 139 0.99 -4.85 15.04
N VAL A 140 2.08 -5.31 14.43
CA VAL A 140 3.42 -5.26 15.03
C VAL A 140 3.84 -3.83 15.35
N GLY A 141 3.62 -2.89 14.42
CA GLY A 141 3.94 -1.49 14.65
C GLY A 141 3.09 -0.83 15.73
N LEU A 142 1.79 -1.18 15.81
CA LEU A 142 0.89 -0.70 16.85
C LEU A 142 1.33 -1.17 18.24
N VAL A 143 1.64 -2.47 18.39
CA VAL A 143 2.13 -3.02 19.67
C VAL A 143 3.42 -2.32 20.11
N LYS A 144 4.39 -2.14 19.20
CA LYS A 144 5.64 -1.44 19.51
C LYS A 144 5.40 0.03 19.88
N SER A 145 4.49 0.70 19.18
CA SER A 145 4.08 2.08 19.44
C SER A 145 3.49 2.26 20.84
N ILE A 146 2.61 1.34 21.26
CA ILE A 146 2.01 1.33 22.60
C ILE A 146 3.07 1.08 23.67
N GLN A 147 3.94 0.07 23.47
CA GLN A 147 5.01 -0.26 24.41
C GLN A 147 5.95 0.92 24.66
N GLU A 148 6.33 1.64 23.60
CA GLU A 148 7.19 2.82 23.70
C GLU A 148 6.48 4.01 24.39
N GLY A 149 5.16 4.13 24.18
CA GLY A 149 4.33 5.09 24.90
C GLY A 149 4.29 4.82 26.41
N ILE A 150 4.14 3.55 26.81
CA ILE A 150 4.12 3.15 28.23
C ILE A 150 5.48 3.38 28.88
N ARG A 151 6.58 2.92 28.26
CA ARG A 151 7.95 3.09 28.79
C ARG A 151 8.29 4.56 29.02
N SER A 152 7.91 5.43 28.09
CA SER A 152 8.14 6.88 28.23
C SER A 152 7.42 7.49 29.43
N LYS A 153 6.28 6.95 29.87
CA LYS A 153 5.56 7.43 31.05
C LYS A 153 6.14 6.91 32.37
N VAL A 154 6.81 5.75 32.35
CA VAL A 154 7.42 5.14 33.55
C VAL A 154 8.77 5.78 33.88
N ASN A 155 9.48 6.28 32.86
CA ASN A 155 10.81 6.88 33.02
C ASN A 155 10.79 8.39 33.33
N HIS A 156 9.61 8.98 33.54
CA HIS A 156 9.37 10.38 33.92
C HIS A 156 8.52 10.41 35.19
#